data_AF-L9VRM5-F1
#
_entry.id   AF-L9VRM5-F1
#
_cell.length_a   1.000
_cell.length_b   1.000
_cell.length_c   1.000
_cell.angle_alpha   90.00
_cell.angle_beta   90.00
_cell.angle_gamma   90.00
#
_symmetry.space_group_name_H-M   'P 1'
#
loop_
_entity.id
_entity.type
_entity.pdbx_description
1 polymer ?
#
loop_
_entity_poly.entity_id
_entity_poly.type
_entity_poly.pdbx_seq_one_letter_code
_entity_poly.pdbx_strand_id
1 'polypeptide(L)'
;MTSQDNSTSSEKTGFEAGRKERQSVYPDDGYALIKISMMKPPGEALTKLAEYDSLDDVSMPPETEFADYVVYDSDGNAYSHDDL
;
A
#
# COMPACT_ATOMS: atom_id res chain seq x y z
N MET A 1 -10.27 -15.66 -42.52
CA MET A 1 -11.29 -14.67 -42.16
C MET A 1 -11.32 -14.57 -40.64
N THR A 2 -11.16 -13.34 -40.14
CA THR A 2 -11.40 -12.81 -38.78
C THR A 2 -10.66 -13.42 -37.59
N SER A 3 -9.59 -12.71 -37.20
CA SER A 3 -9.10 -12.54 -35.84
C SER A 3 -10.21 -12.12 -34.87
N GLN A 4 -10.21 -12.70 -33.67
CA GLN A 4 -10.83 -12.11 -32.48
C GLN A 4 -9.92 -12.39 -31.29
N ASP A 5 -8.87 -11.58 -31.22
CA ASP A 5 -8.26 -11.16 -29.95
C ASP A 5 -9.19 -10.12 -29.29
N ASN A 6 -9.00 -9.91 -27.99
CA ASN A 6 -9.47 -8.78 -27.19
C ASN A 6 -10.70 -9.04 -26.29
N SER A 7 -10.43 -9.43 -25.03
CA SER A 7 -11.10 -8.90 -23.82
C SER A 7 -10.50 -9.50 -22.53
N THR A 8 -9.25 -9.16 -22.21
CA THR A 8 -8.72 -9.25 -20.82
C THR A 8 -7.44 -8.41 -20.72
N SER A 9 -7.56 -7.08 -20.79
CA SER A 9 -6.39 -6.20 -20.62
C SER A 9 -6.61 -5.03 -19.66
N SER A 10 -7.80 -4.90 -19.06
CA SER A 10 -8.12 -3.77 -18.17
C SER A 10 -7.92 -4.09 -16.68
N GLU A 11 -7.74 -5.36 -16.32
CA GLU A 11 -7.57 -5.81 -14.92
C GLU A 11 -6.11 -6.02 -14.52
N LYS A 12 -5.21 -6.28 -15.49
CA LYS A 12 -3.78 -6.47 -15.21
C LYS A 12 -3.08 -5.16 -14.82
N THR A 13 -3.49 -4.03 -15.38
CA THR A 13 -2.80 -2.75 -15.20
C THR A 13 -2.95 -2.20 -13.78
N GLY A 14 -4.14 -2.29 -13.18
CA GLY A 14 -4.39 -1.83 -11.81
C GLY A 14 -3.67 -2.67 -10.75
N PHE A 15 -3.58 -3.99 -10.97
CA PHE A 15 -2.90 -4.91 -10.06
C PHE A 15 -1.37 -4.71 -10.07
N GLU A 16 -0.78 -4.49 -11.25
CA GLU A 16 0.64 -4.18 -11.38
C GLU A 16 0.98 -2.79 -10.82
N ALA A 17 0.12 -1.79 -11.04
CA ALA A 17 0.29 -0.45 -10.47
C ALA A 17 0.29 -0.49 -8.93
N GLY A 18 -0.69 -1.17 -8.31
CA GLY A 18 -0.76 -1.31 -6.86
C GLY A 18 0.43 -2.07 -6.27
N ARG A 19 0.96 -3.09 -6.95
CA ARG A 19 2.16 -3.81 -6.51
C ARG A 19 3.40 -2.93 -6.53
N LYS A 20 3.60 -2.17 -7.61
CA LYS A 20 4.76 -1.28 -7.77
C LYS A 20 4.73 -0.13 -6.77
N GLU A 21 3.55 0.42 -6.54
CA GLU A 21 3.32 1.45 -5.54
C GLU A 21 3.65 0.93 -4.13
N ARG A 22 3.17 -0.28 -3.78
CA ARG A 22 3.43 -0.89 -2.49
C ARG A 22 4.93 -1.15 -2.26
N GLN A 23 5.65 -1.62 -3.27
CA GLN A 23 7.10 -1.80 -3.18
C GLN A 23 7.87 -0.48 -3.03
N SER A 24 7.33 0.62 -3.55
CA SER A 24 7.98 1.94 -3.46
C SER A 24 7.83 2.57 -2.08
N VAL A 25 6.96 2.02 -1.22
CA VAL A 25 6.73 2.53 0.13
C VAL A 25 7.35 1.65 1.22
N TYR A 26 7.88 0.48 0.89
CA TYR A 26 8.66 -0.31 1.85
C TYR A 26 9.91 0.48 2.27
N PRO A 27 10.26 0.43 3.56
CA PRO A 27 11.53 0.98 4.01
C PRO A 27 12.69 0.05 3.62
N ASP A 28 13.91 0.58 3.58
CA ASP A 28 15.12 -0.25 3.43
C ASP A 28 15.42 -1.05 4.71
N ASP A 29 15.11 -0.49 5.89
CA ASP A 29 15.24 -1.11 7.22
C ASP A 29 14.18 -0.52 8.18
N GLY A 30 13.87 -1.21 9.27
CA GLY A 30 12.83 -0.79 10.22
C GLY A 30 11.41 -0.87 9.64
N TYR A 31 10.60 0.15 9.93
CA TYR A 31 9.15 0.16 9.67
C TYR A 31 8.70 1.48 9.03
N ALA A 32 7.80 1.43 8.06
CA ALA A 32 7.21 2.60 7.42
C ALA A 32 5.71 2.66 7.64
N LEU A 33 5.23 3.77 8.22
CA LEU A 33 3.80 4.05 8.34
C LEU A 33 3.27 4.62 7.03
N ILE A 34 2.32 3.91 6.43
CA ILE A 34 1.69 4.24 5.16
C ILE A 34 0.23 4.60 5.38
N LYS A 35 -0.17 5.74 4.82
CA LYS A 35 -1.58 6.09 4.66
C LYS A 35 -2.13 5.50 3.38
N ILE A 36 -3.28 4.85 3.48
CA ILE A 36 -4.06 4.34 2.36
C ILE A 36 -5.25 5.26 2.15
N SER A 37 -5.29 5.98 1.03
CA SER A 37 -6.41 6.86 0.69
C SER A 37 -7.49 6.09 -0.09
N MET A 38 -8.69 5.99 0.49
CA MET A 38 -9.85 5.34 -0.16
C MET A 38 -10.47 6.21 -1.27
N MET A 39 -10.02 7.46 -1.40
CA MET A 39 -10.48 8.43 -2.39
C MET A 39 -9.63 8.43 -3.67
N LYS A 40 -8.51 7.71 -3.68
CA LYS A 40 -7.57 7.69 -4.81
C LYS A 40 -7.59 6.33 -5.52
N PRO A 41 -7.31 6.32 -6.82
CA PRO A 41 -7.19 5.06 -7.55
C PRO A 41 -5.97 4.24 -7.06
N PRO A 42 -5.99 2.92 -7.23
CA PRO A 42 -4.82 2.07 -7.04
C PRO A 42 -3.65 2.59 -7.90
N GLY A 43 -2.45 2.71 -7.34
CA GLY A 43 -1.29 3.35 -7.96
C GLY A 43 -0.94 4.72 -7.38
N GLU A 44 -1.88 5.39 -6.71
CA GLU A 44 -1.66 6.69 -6.04
C GLU A 44 -2.22 6.77 -4.60
N ALA A 45 -2.79 5.67 -4.11
CA ALA A 45 -3.50 5.58 -2.85
C ALA A 45 -2.58 5.53 -1.63
N LEU A 46 -1.35 5.04 -1.79
CA LEU A 46 -0.38 4.84 -0.72
C LEU A 46 0.50 6.08 -0.57
N THR A 47 0.69 6.52 0.67
CA THR A 47 1.59 7.63 0.99
C THR A 47 2.37 7.31 2.26
N LYS A 48 3.70 7.23 2.15
CA LYS A 48 4.59 7.09 3.31
C LYS A 48 4.52 8.37 4.15
N LEU A 49 4.14 8.22 5.42
CA LEU A 49 4.02 9.32 6.37
C LEU A 49 5.25 9.46 7.26
N ALA A 50 5.79 8.34 7.72
CA ALA A 50 6.93 8.29 8.64
C ALA A 50 7.65 6.94 8.55
N GLU A 51 8.89 6.92 9.05
CA GLU A 51 9.70 5.71 9.24
C GLU A 51 10.14 5.62 10.70
N TYR A 52 10.29 4.40 11.19
CA TYR A 52 10.57 4.05 12.58
C TYR A 52 11.61 2.94 12.64
N ASP A 53 12.48 2.99 13.64
CA ASP A 53 13.47 1.92 13.89
C ASP A 53 12.84 0.68 14.56
N SER A 54 11.79 0.88 15.38
CA SER A 54 11.06 -0.20 16.06
C SER A 54 9.55 -0.07 15.88
N LEU A 55 8.86 -1.22 15.95
CA LEU A 55 7.40 -1.30 15.88
C LEU A 55 6.74 -0.65 17.10
N ASP A 56 7.36 -0.75 18.28
CA ASP A 56 6.86 -0.15 19.53
C ASP A 56 6.80 1.39 19.50
N ASP A 57 7.57 2.03 18.62
CA ASP A 57 7.60 3.49 18.46
C ASP A 57 6.52 4.00 17.50
N VAL A 58 5.84 3.09 16.80
CA VAL A 58 4.80 3.43 15.83
C VAL A 58 3.59 3.97 16.56
N SER A 59 3.21 5.21 16.22
CA SER A 59 1.92 5.78 16.60
C SER A 59 1.03 5.87 15.37
N MET A 60 0.12 4.91 15.22
CA MET A 60 -0.80 4.87 14.10
C MET A 60 -2.01 5.79 14.35
N PRO A 61 -2.37 6.68 13.41
CA PRO A 61 -3.58 7.49 13.53
C PRO A 61 -4.84 6.62 13.41
N PRO A 62 -5.94 6.95 14.10
CA PRO A 62 -7.17 6.18 14.00
C PRO A 62 -7.68 6.12 12.55
N GLU A 63 -8.24 4.97 12.18
CA GLU A 63 -8.89 4.79 10.88
C GLU A 63 -10.08 5.75 10.72
N THR A 64 -10.35 6.11 9.47
CA THR A 64 -11.48 6.96 9.09
C THR A 64 -12.16 6.39 7.85
N GLU A 65 -13.37 6.83 7.55
CA GLU A 65 -14.09 6.42 6.33
C GLU A 65 -13.34 6.76 5.02
N PHE A 66 -12.35 7.64 5.07
CA PHE A 66 -11.60 8.14 3.90
C PHE A 66 -10.14 7.66 3.84
N ALA A 67 -9.63 7.15 4.95
CA ALA A 67 -8.23 6.81 5.08
C ALA A 67 -8.03 5.70 6.10
N ASP A 68 -7.20 4.76 5.70
CA ASP A 68 -6.70 3.69 6.53
C ASP A 68 -5.18 3.82 6.66
N TYR A 69 -4.59 3.09 7.60
CA TYR A 69 -3.17 3.15 7.90
C TYR A 69 -2.61 1.75 8.07
N VAL A 70 -1.44 1.51 7.49
CA VAL A 70 -0.72 0.24 7.59
C VAL A 70 0.75 0.53 7.79
N VAL A 71 1.41 -0.30 8.58
CA VAL A 71 2.87 -0.26 8.72
C VAL A 71 3.45 -1.41 7.93
N TYR A 72 4.49 -1.13 7.14
CA TYR A 72 5.27 -2.17 6.48
C TYR A 72 6.68 -2.23 7.04
N ASP A 73 7.20 -3.44 7.24
CA ASP A 73 8.65 -3.63 7.42
C ASP A 73 9.37 -3.77 6.07
N SER A 74 10.70 -3.91 6.12
CA SER A 74 11.56 -4.09 4.94
C SER A 74 11.33 -5.41 4.19
N ASP A 75 10.80 -6.44 4.86
CA ASP A 75 10.40 -7.71 4.26
C ASP A 75 9.03 -7.63 3.58
N GLY A 76 8.29 -6.53 3.78
CA GLY A 76 6.97 -6.29 3.24
C GLY A 76 5.83 -6.89 4.07
N ASN A 77 6.09 -7.28 5.32
CA ASN A 77 5.06 -7.66 6.28
C ASN A 77 4.22 -6.44 6.66
N ALA A 78 2.91 -6.64 6.81
CA ALA A 78 1.96 -5.58 7.09
C ALA A 78 1.45 -5.68 8.53
N TYR A 79 1.41 -4.56 9.24
CA TYR A 79 0.87 -4.45 10.59
C TYR A 79 -0.25 -3.41 10.59
N SER A 80 -1.42 -3.83 11.06
CA SER A 80 -2.63 -3.00 11.15
C SER A 80 -2.85 -2.52 12.60
N HIS A 81 -3.91 -1.76 12.82
CA HIS A 81 -4.29 -1.32 14.17
C HIS A 81 -4.51 -2.48 15.16
N ASP A 82 -4.93 -3.66 14.70
CA ASP A 82 -5.17 -4.82 15.56
C ASP A 82 -3.87 -5.58 15.92
N ASP A 83 -2.77 -5.31 15.19
CA ASP A 83 -1.48 -5.97 15.38
C ASP A 83 -0.53 -5.19 16.33
N LEU A 84 -0.88 -3.95 16.67
CA LEU A 84 -0.09 -2.99 17.47
C LEU A 84 -0.74 -2.70 18.83
#